data_AF-A0A8B5X0R0-F1
#
_entry.id   AF-A0A8B5X0R0-F1
#
_cell.length_a   1.000
_cell.length_b   1.000
_cell.length_c   1.000
_cell.angle_alpha   90.00
_cell.angle_beta   90.00
_cell.angle_gamma   90.00
#
_symmetry.space_group_name_H-M   'P 1'
#
loop_
_entity.id
_entity.type
_entity.pdbx_description
1 polymer ?
#
loop_
_entity_poly.entity_id
_entity_poly.type
_entity_poly.pdbx_seq_one_letter_code
_entity_poly.pdbx_strand_id
1 'polypeptide(L)'
;MSQCIPSGPASSILARLPSVFRAPCPRPPPRSIILTVSQKPKRLKLIACEVFARELSYSAALSPHIVDIVFTEKAAHDRSAYLRELIRSKIDEAENDEVGYDAILLGFGLCGTAVVGVSSKRLPLVMPRAHDCCTLFLGSRKAFKQHFSENPSTPFSSAGYLERGSGDDYLRESTLSETLGINKTYEQYVELYGEENAQYIIDTLNPAGAEQADNRVVFIDVPEFSHLGYAEKCREIAEAEGKEFVLLRGDIRLFLKLTRGEWDDDEFLVLEPGRQVTPCYDWDRIVSAGADDAT
;
A
#
# COMPACT_ATOMS: atom_id res chain seq x y z
N MET A 1 12.53 -45.53 -54.77
CA MET A 1 11.75 -46.21 -55.85
C MET A 1 10.29 -46.25 -55.42
N SER A 2 9.41 -45.75 -56.29
CA SER A 2 7.97 -46.03 -56.44
C SER A 2 7.03 -45.86 -55.22
N GLN A 3 6.08 -44.91 -55.27
CA GLN A 3 4.70 -45.06 -55.82
C GLN A 3 3.86 -46.05 -54.98
N CYS A 4 2.55 -45.95 -54.74
CA CYS A 4 1.47 -45.00 -55.01
C CYS A 4 0.30 -45.40 -54.07
N ILE A 5 -0.66 -44.49 -53.91
CA ILE A 5 -1.95 -44.62 -53.21
C ILE A 5 -2.80 -45.76 -53.82
N PRO A 6 -3.84 -46.30 -53.12
CA PRO A 6 -5.19 -45.84 -53.46
C PRO A 6 -6.19 -45.72 -52.29
N SER A 7 -7.11 -44.79 -52.51
CA SER A 7 -8.40 -44.55 -51.86
C SER A 7 -9.46 -45.61 -52.21
N GLY A 8 -10.39 -45.90 -51.29
CA GLY A 8 -11.66 -46.58 -51.62
C GLY A 8 -12.49 -46.99 -50.39
N PRO A 9 -13.83 -47.08 -50.48
CA PRO A 9 -14.73 -46.34 -49.58
C PRO A 9 -15.51 -47.19 -48.55
N ALA A 10 -16.28 -46.45 -47.75
CA ALA A 10 -17.11 -46.82 -46.61
C ALA A 10 -18.08 -47.98 -46.83
N SER A 11 -18.30 -48.76 -45.76
CA SER A 11 -19.61 -49.37 -45.49
C SER A 11 -19.86 -49.49 -43.99
N SER A 12 -21.04 -49.01 -43.61
CA SER A 12 -21.64 -48.99 -42.28
C SER A 12 -21.95 -50.38 -41.75
N ILE A 13 -21.77 -50.60 -40.43
CA ILE A 13 -22.68 -51.42 -39.63
C ILE A 13 -22.80 -50.78 -38.24
N LEU A 14 -24.03 -50.44 -37.91
CA LEU A 14 -24.50 -49.95 -36.63
C LEU A 14 -24.32 -51.02 -35.54
N ALA A 15 -23.65 -50.66 -34.44
CA ALA A 15 -23.86 -51.29 -33.15
C ALA A 15 -24.54 -50.28 -32.22
N ARG A 16 -25.82 -50.54 -31.92
CA ARG A 16 -26.64 -49.81 -30.95
C ARG A 16 -26.04 -49.97 -29.54
N LEU A 17 -25.71 -48.84 -28.90
CA LEU A 17 -25.54 -48.76 -27.45
C LEU A 17 -26.82 -48.20 -26.81
N PRO A 18 -27.24 -48.70 -25.63
CA PRO A 18 -28.50 -48.32 -25.00
C PRO A 18 -28.45 -46.89 -24.46
N SER A 19 -29.61 -46.22 -24.54
CA SER A 19 -29.84 -44.85 -24.10
C SER A 19 -29.63 -44.70 -22.59
N VAL A 20 -28.50 -44.14 -22.19
CA VAL A 20 -28.33 -43.60 -20.84
C VAL A 20 -29.03 -42.24 -20.80
N PHE A 21 -30.01 -42.12 -19.90
CA PHE A 21 -30.75 -40.90 -19.60
C PHE A 21 -29.81 -39.69 -19.48
N ARG A 22 -29.87 -38.76 -20.45
CA ARG A 22 -29.33 -37.41 -20.28
C ARG A 22 -30.37 -36.59 -19.53
N ALA A 23 -30.11 -36.32 -18.26
CA ALA A 23 -30.81 -35.25 -17.54
C ALA A 23 -30.55 -33.92 -18.29
N PRO A 24 -31.58 -33.08 -18.50
CA PRO A 24 -31.36 -31.77 -19.10
C PRO A 24 -30.50 -30.91 -18.18
N CYS A 25 -29.40 -30.39 -18.71
CA CYS A 25 -28.54 -29.43 -18.03
C CYS A 25 -29.39 -28.24 -17.56
N PRO A 26 -29.38 -27.85 -16.27
CA PRO A 26 -30.14 -26.70 -15.82
C PRO A 26 -29.63 -25.46 -16.55
N ARG A 27 -30.53 -24.75 -17.25
CA ARG A 27 -30.18 -23.48 -17.88
C ARG A 27 -29.80 -22.51 -16.76
N PRO A 28 -28.63 -21.84 -16.84
CA PRO A 28 -28.31 -20.79 -15.88
C PRO A 28 -29.42 -19.72 -15.95
N PRO A 29 -29.83 -19.12 -14.82
CA PRO A 29 -30.81 -18.05 -14.84
C PRO A 29 -30.29 -16.91 -15.72
N PRO A 30 -31.19 -16.16 -16.39
CA PRO A 30 -30.77 -15.02 -17.17
C PRO A 30 -30.01 -14.07 -16.25
N ARG A 31 -28.71 -13.89 -16.52
CA ARG A 31 -27.95 -12.80 -15.90
C ARG A 31 -28.62 -11.52 -16.38
N SER A 32 -29.36 -10.86 -15.51
CA SER A 32 -29.70 -9.46 -15.69
C SER A 32 -28.38 -8.70 -15.70
N ILE A 33 -27.83 -8.49 -16.89
CA ILE A 33 -26.76 -7.54 -17.09
C ILE A 33 -27.43 -6.19 -16.85
N ILE A 34 -27.38 -5.73 -15.60
CA ILE A 34 -27.55 -4.32 -15.31
C ILE A 34 -26.33 -3.69 -15.95
N LEU A 35 -26.50 -3.18 -17.17
CA LEU A 35 -25.56 -2.24 -17.77
C LEU A 35 -25.60 -1.01 -16.88
N THR A 36 -24.77 -1.00 -15.83
CA THR A 36 -24.45 0.20 -15.09
C THR A 36 -24.00 1.23 -16.12
N VAL A 37 -24.66 2.39 -16.11
CA VAL A 37 -24.37 3.52 -16.98
C VAL A 37 -22.86 3.72 -17.01
N SER A 38 -22.24 3.41 -18.15
CA SER A 38 -20.79 3.53 -18.34
C SER A 38 -20.44 5.02 -18.24
N GLN A 39 -20.08 5.48 -17.04
CA GLN A 39 -19.47 6.78 -16.90
C GLN A 39 -18.22 6.82 -17.78
N LYS A 40 -17.99 7.96 -18.44
CA LYS A 40 -16.78 8.15 -19.25
C LYS A 40 -15.56 7.81 -18.38
N PRO A 41 -14.63 6.97 -18.86
CA PRO A 41 -13.41 6.66 -18.12
C PRO A 41 -12.69 7.94 -17.72
N LYS A 42 -12.39 8.09 -16.42
CA LYS A 42 -11.55 9.17 -15.92
C LYS A 42 -10.09 8.89 -16.23
N ARG A 43 -9.28 9.95 -16.28
CA ARG A 43 -7.82 9.89 -16.26
C ARG A 43 -7.33 10.40 -14.91
N LEU A 44 -6.65 9.54 -14.17
CA LEU A 44 -6.28 9.77 -12.77
C LEU A 44 -4.76 9.73 -12.66
N LYS A 45 -4.16 10.74 -12.01
CA LYS A 45 -2.74 10.71 -11.64
C LYS A 45 -2.62 10.12 -10.24
N LEU A 46 -1.87 9.05 -10.06
CA LEU A 46 -1.63 8.43 -8.76
C LEU A 46 -0.17 8.60 -8.34
N ILE A 47 0.05 9.24 -7.21
CA ILE A 47 1.37 9.41 -6.58
C ILE A 47 1.40 8.51 -5.35
N ALA A 48 2.37 7.59 -5.25
CA ALA A 48 2.42 6.63 -4.13
C ALA A 48 3.85 6.19 -3.80
N CYS A 49 4.05 5.58 -2.64
CA CYS A 49 5.33 4.93 -2.31
C CYS A 49 5.53 3.66 -3.16
N GLU A 50 6.75 3.41 -3.63
CA GLU A 50 7.06 2.22 -4.45
C GLU A 50 6.88 0.88 -3.73
N VAL A 51 6.78 0.88 -2.39
CA VAL A 51 6.44 -0.34 -1.62
C VAL A 51 5.04 -0.87 -1.97
N PHE A 52 4.20 -0.06 -2.61
CA PHE A 52 2.87 -0.46 -3.09
C PHE A 52 2.83 -0.82 -4.57
N ALA A 53 3.98 -0.97 -5.22
CA ALA A 53 4.03 -1.15 -6.67
C ALA A 53 3.15 -2.31 -7.15
N ARG A 54 3.11 -3.44 -6.42
CA ARG A 54 2.27 -4.58 -6.79
C ARG A 54 0.79 -4.29 -6.62
N GLU A 55 0.40 -3.83 -5.44
CA GLU A 55 -0.98 -3.58 -5.05
C GLU A 55 -1.61 -2.52 -5.96
N LEU A 56 -0.89 -1.44 -6.24
CA LEU A 56 -1.37 -0.36 -7.08
C LEU A 56 -1.33 -0.69 -8.56
N SER A 57 -0.30 -1.37 -9.08
CA SER A 57 -0.30 -1.82 -10.48
C SER A 57 -1.42 -2.82 -10.73
N TYR A 58 -1.66 -3.76 -9.81
CA TYR A 58 -2.79 -4.69 -9.90
C TYR A 58 -4.13 -3.95 -9.85
N SER A 59 -4.30 -3.04 -8.90
CA SER A 59 -5.54 -2.26 -8.75
C SER A 59 -5.81 -1.33 -9.93
N ALA A 60 -4.77 -0.77 -10.55
CA ALA A 60 -4.89 0.04 -11.75
C ALA A 60 -5.27 -0.80 -12.97
N ALA A 61 -4.68 -1.99 -13.14
CA ALA A 61 -5.02 -2.91 -14.23
C ALA A 61 -6.49 -3.38 -14.18
N LEU A 62 -7.11 -3.38 -13.00
CA LEU A 62 -8.52 -3.71 -12.80
C LEU A 62 -9.46 -2.50 -12.79
N SER A 63 -8.94 -1.29 -12.96
CA SER A 63 -9.74 -0.06 -12.90
C SER A 63 -10.52 0.16 -14.21
N PRO A 64 -11.76 0.70 -14.15
CA PRO A 64 -12.45 1.21 -15.34
C PRO A 64 -11.88 2.57 -15.82
N HIS A 65 -10.86 3.10 -15.15
CA HIS A 65 -10.24 4.39 -15.42
C HIS A 65 -8.79 4.22 -15.90
N ILE A 66 -8.28 5.26 -16.56
CA ILE A 66 -6.87 5.34 -16.92
C ILE A 66 -6.13 5.86 -15.69
N VAL A 67 -5.29 5.03 -15.07
CA VAL A 67 -4.51 5.41 -13.89
C VAL A 67 -3.04 5.52 -14.29
N ASP A 68 -2.52 6.74 -14.31
CA ASP A 68 -1.10 7.01 -14.51
C ASP A 68 -0.41 7.04 -13.14
N ILE A 69 0.47 6.08 -12.87
CA ILE A 69 1.11 5.90 -11.57
C ILE A 69 2.54 6.44 -11.61
N VAL A 70 2.87 7.29 -10.65
CA VAL A 70 4.25 7.68 -10.34
C VAL A 70 4.59 7.25 -8.91
N PHE A 71 5.74 6.60 -8.76
CA PHE A 71 6.22 6.14 -7.47
C PHE A 71 7.27 7.08 -6.88
N THR A 72 7.23 7.26 -5.56
CA THR A 72 8.32 7.83 -4.77
C THR A 72 9.17 6.70 -4.19
N GLU A 73 10.44 6.99 -3.93
CA GLU A 73 11.39 6.06 -3.31
C GLU A 73 10.93 5.56 -1.93
N LYS A 74 11.28 4.31 -1.62
CA LYS A 74 11.10 3.70 -0.30
C LYS A 74 11.80 4.55 0.76
N ALA A 75 11.25 4.54 1.97
CA ALA A 75 11.78 5.28 3.14
C ALA A 75 11.86 6.82 2.98
N ALA A 76 11.34 7.41 1.89
CA ALA A 76 11.26 8.87 1.76
C ALA A 76 10.50 9.54 2.92
N HIS A 77 9.60 8.81 3.58
CA HIS A 77 8.83 9.28 4.74
C HIS A 77 9.68 9.57 5.98
N ASP A 78 10.91 9.08 6.04
CA ASP A 78 11.87 9.43 7.11
C ASP A 78 12.38 10.87 6.96
N ARG A 79 12.31 11.40 5.73
CA ARG A 79 12.62 12.78 5.38
C ARG A 79 11.33 13.49 4.96
N SER A 80 10.36 13.61 5.86
CA SER A 80 9.00 14.08 5.55
C SER A 80 8.92 15.41 4.79
N ALA A 81 9.83 16.34 5.06
CA ALA A 81 9.90 17.60 4.30
C ALA A 81 10.31 17.37 2.84
N TYR A 82 11.30 16.51 2.59
CA TYR A 82 11.70 16.11 1.25
C TYR A 82 10.57 15.38 0.52
N LEU A 83 9.91 14.41 1.17
CA LEU A 83 8.77 13.71 0.56
C LEU A 83 7.62 14.65 0.25
N ARG A 84 7.33 15.64 1.12
CA ARG A 84 6.31 16.67 0.86
C ARG A 84 6.61 17.45 -0.41
N GLU A 85 7.84 17.95 -0.57
CA GLU A 85 8.24 18.69 -1.75
C GLU A 85 8.23 17.83 -3.01
N LEU A 86 8.62 16.56 -2.90
CA LEU A 86 8.51 15.60 -4.00
C LEU A 86 7.06 15.40 -4.43
N ILE A 87 6.13 15.21 -3.48
CA ILE A 87 4.69 15.09 -3.76
C ILE A 87 4.16 16.37 -4.42
N ARG A 88 4.51 17.55 -3.91
CA ARG A 88 4.12 18.85 -4.49
C ARG A 88 4.61 19.00 -5.93
N SER A 89 5.87 18.67 -6.19
CA SER A 89 6.42 18.67 -7.56
C SER A 89 5.63 17.75 -8.49
N LYS A 90 5.23 16.56 -8.04
CA LYS A 90 4.43 15.62 -8.83
C LYS A 90 2.99 16.08 -9.05
N ILE A 91 2.42 16.82 -8.10
CA ILE A 91 1.12 17.50 -8.26
C ILE A 91 1.23 18.59 -9.32
N ASP A 92 2.24 19.46 -9.22
CA ASP A 92 2.47 20.55 -10.17
C ASP A 92 2.69 20.01 -11.60
N GLU A 93 3.46 18.93 -11.76
CA GLU A 93 3.62 18.24 -13.05
C GLU A 93 2.26 17.78 -13.62
N ALA A 94 1.40 17.19 -12.79
CA ALA A 94 0.09 16.70 -13.21
C ALA A 94 -0.88 17.84 -13.59
N GLU A 95 -0.82 18.96 -12.89
CA GLU A 95 -1.65 20.14 -13.18
C GLU A 95 -1.28 20.83 -14.51
N ASN A 96 -0.04 20.65 -14.96
CA ASN A 96 0.49 21.25 -16.19
C ASN A 96 0.60 20.26 -17.36
N ASP A 97 0.14 19.02 -17.17
CA ASP A 97 0.11 18.00 -18.22
C ASP A 97 -0.86 18.39 -19.35
N GLU A 98 -0.40 18.33 -20.59
CA GLU A 98 -1.20 18.72 -21.77
C GLU A 98 -2.41 17.82 -22.02
N VAL A 99 -2.34 16.55 -21.62
CA VAL A 99 -3.45 15.60 -21.77
C VAL A 99 -4.51 15.83 -20.69
N GLY A 100 -4.09 16.32 -19.52
CA GLY A 100 -4.93 16.67 -18.38
C GLY A 100 -5.40 15.46 -17.58
N TYR A 101 -5.70 15.69 -16.30
CA TYR A 101 -6.24 14.69 -15.37
C TYR A 101 -7.57 15.17 -14.78
N ASP A 102 -8.44 14.23 -14.41
CA ASP A 102 -9.69 14.52 -13.72
C ASP A 102 -9.50 14.67 -12.21
N ALA A 103 -8.51 13.99 -11.64
CA ALA A 103 -8.13 14.08 -10.23
C ALA A 103 -6.71 13.56 -9.98
N ILE A 104 -6.12 13.99 -8.87
CA ILE A 104 -4.87 13.46 -8.34
C ILE A 104 -5.18 12.58 -7.13
N LEU A 105 -4.58 11.39 -7.10
CA LEU A 105 -4.71 10.40 -6.05
C LEU A 105 -3.40 10.31 -5.29
N LEU A 106 -3.46 10.31 -3.96
CA LEU A 106 -2.32 10.05 -3.09
C LEU A 106 -2.47 8.66 -2.46
N GLY A 107 -1.59 7.73 -2.85
CA GLY A 107 -1.44 6.42 -2.24
C GLY A 107 -0.60 6.47 -0.96
N PHE A 108 -0.97 7.34 -0.02
CA PHE A 108 -0.25 7.59 1.23
C PHE A 108 -1.22 7.69 2.42
N GLY A 109 -0.75 7.31 3.61
CA GLY A 109 -1.32 7.78 4.88
C GLY A 109 -0.66 9.08 5.33
N LEU A 110 -0.66 9.37 6.64
CA LEU A 110 0.10 10.52 7.17
C LEU A 110 1.60 10.38 6.94
N CYS A 111 2.15 9.16 6.96
CA CYS A 111 3.54 8.82 6.58
C CYS A 111 4.58 9.85 7.07
N GLY A 112 4.75 9.96 8.39
CA GLY A 112 5.67 10.94 8.99
C GLY A 112 5.21 12.39 8.86
N THR A 113 3.92 12.62 8.61
CA THR A 113 3.28 13.93 8.30
C THR A 113 3.66 14.53 6.94
N ALA A 114 4.28 13.77 6.04
CA ALA A 114 4.73 14.25 4.74
C ALA A 114 3.58 14.82 3.88
N VAL A 115 2.37 14.29 4.03
CA VAL A 115 1.19 14.76 3.28
C VAL A 115 0.53 16.00 3.89
N VAL A 116 0.86 16.39 5.12
CA VAL A 116 0.26 17.57 5.77
C VAL A 116 0.65 18.83 5.01
N GLY A 117 -0.33 19.69 4.73
CA GLY A 117 -0.15 20.92 3.95
C GLY A 117 0.06 20.70 2.45
N VAL A 118 -0.11 19.47 1.95
CA VAL A 118 -0.19 19.21 0.51
C VAL A 118 -1.55 19.71 0.00
N SER A 119 -1.53 20.46 -1.09
CA SER A 119 -2.70 20.99 -1.79
C SER A 119 -2.51 20.86 -3.30
N SER A 120 -3.60 20.95 -4.05
CA SER A 120 -3.62 21.13 -5.50
C SER A 120 -4.41 22.40 -5.81
N LYS A 121 -3.93 23.21 -6.74
CA LYS A 121 -4.54 24.50 -7.14
C LYS A 121 -5.66 24.31 -8.15
N ARG A 122 -5.59 23.26 -8.97
CA ARG A 122 -6.45 23.09 -10.16
C ARG A 122 -7.27 21.82 -10.16
N LEU A 123 -6.79 20.76 -9.51
CA LEU A 123 -7.39 19.43 -9.58
C LEU A 123 -7.88 18.99 -8.20
N PRO A 124 -8.98 18.22 -8.12
CA PRO A 124 -9.33 17.54 -6.88
C PRO A 124 -8.21 16.59 -6.48
N LEU A 125 -7.88 16.58 -5.18
CA LEU A 125 -6.90 15.68 -4.59
C LEU A 125 -7.61 14.68 -3.67
N VAL A 126 -7.33 13.39 -3.86
CA VAL A 126 -7.99 12.31 -3.12
C VAL A 126 -6.97 11.46 -2.39
N MET A 127 -7.20 11.17 -1.12
CA MET A 127 -6.35 10.27 -0.36
C MET A 127 -7.15 9.39 0.62
N PRO A 128 -6.69 8.17 0.93
CA PRO A 128 -7.27 7.37 2.00
C PRO A 128 -7.06 8.05 3.36
N ARG A 129 -8.04 7.89 4.26
CA ARG A 129 -7.93 8.26 5.68
C ARG A 129 -7.12 7.19 6.42
N ALA A 130 -5.80 7.26 6.26
CA ALA A 130 -4.86 6.26 6.73
C ALA A 130 -3.74 6.87 7.59
N HIS A 131 -3.36 6.18 8.67
CA HIS A 131 -2.25 6.63 9.53
C HIS A 131 -0.93 6.58 8.78
N ASP A 132 -0.68 5.47 8.08
CA ASP A 132 0.57 5.21 7.39
C ASP A 132 0.39 4.07 6.36
N CYS A 133 1.51 3.54 5.87
CA CYS A 133 1.51 2.44 4.94
C CYS A 133 0.89 1.14 5.51
N CYS A 134 0.97 0.91 6.83
CA CYS A 134 0.39 -0.27 7.45
C CYS A 134 -1.14 -0.26 7.31
N THR A 135 -1.78 0.90 7.56
CA THR A 135 -3.23 1.03 7.36
C THR A 135 -3.65 0.69 5.93
N LEU A 136 -2.84 1.07 4.94
CA LEU A 136 -3.11 0.79 3.52
C LEU A 136 -2.96 -0.70 3.19
N PHE A 137 -1.92 -1.38 3.69
CA PHE A 137 -1.76 -2.83 3.49
C PHE A 137 -2.86 -3.65 4.19
N LEU A 138 -3.32 -3.22 5.37
CA LEU A 138 -4.44 -3.84 6.08
C LEU A 138 -5.80 -3.48 5.48
N GLY A 139 -5.82 -2.52 4.53
CA GLY A 139 -7.03 -2.04 3.90
C GLY A 139 -8.02 -1.39 4.86
N SER A 140 -7.65 -1.02 6.10
CA SER A 140 -8.62 -0.52 7.08
C SER A 140 -7.97 0.17 8.29
N ARG A 141 -8.43 1.39 8.61
CA ARG A 141 -8.08 2.07 9.87
C ARG A 141 -8.53 1.30 11.11
N LYS A 142 -9.64 0.53 11.02
CA LYS A 142 -10.14 -0.33 12.10
C LYS A 142 -9.23 -1.53 12.32
N ALA A 143 -8.75 -2.16 11.24
CA ALA A 143 -7.79 -3.27 11.33
C ALA A 143 -6.44 -2.77 11.87
N PHE A 144 -5.98 -1.60 11.41
CA PHE A 144 -4.78 -0.96 11.98
C PHE A 144 -4.95 -0.74 13.48
N LYS A 145 -6.05 -0.13 13.92
CA LYS A 145 -6.33 0.05 15.35
C LYS A 145 -6.35 -1.27 16.11
N GLN A 146 -6.99 -2.31 15.58
CA GLN A 146 -7.07 -3.63 16.22
C GLN A 146 -5.68 -4.25 16.48
N HIS A 147 -4.73 -4.08 15.56
CA HIS A 147 -3.42 -4.74 15.64
C HIS A 147 -2.31 -3.85 16.20
N PHE A 148 -2.43 -2.53 16.08
CA PHE A 148 -1.35 -1.57 16.35
C PHE A 148 -1.75 -0.47 17.34
N SER A 149 -2.95 -0.44 17.93
CA SER A 149 -3.30 0.67 18.86
C SER A 149 -2.48 0.70 20.15
N GLU A 150 -2.05 -0.46 20.63
CA GLU A 150 -1.21 -0.57 21.83
C GLU A 150 0.23 -0.09 21.56
N ASN A 151 0.73 -0.33 20.35
CA ASN A 151 2.03 0.12 19.89
C ASN A 151 1.97 0.51 18.40
N PRO A 152 1.61 1.77 18.07
CA PRO A 152 1.46 2.22 16.69
C PRO A 152 2.77 2.23 15.90
N SER A 153 3.90 2.10 16.60
CA SER A 153 5.24 2.07 16.03
C SER A 153 5.77 0.64 15.84
N THR A 154 5.00 -0.41 16.15
CA THR A 154 5.41 -1.80 15.93
C THR A 154 5.92 -1.97 14.49
N PRO A 155 7.15 -2.46 14.30
CA PRO A 155 7.70 -2.71 12.98
C PRO A 155 6.83 -3.69 12.18
N PHE A 156 6.69 -3.43 10.88
CA PHE A 156 5.99 -4.33 9.99
C PHE A 156 6.69 -4.42 8.64
N SER A 157 6.40 -5.48 7.89
CA SER A 157 6.87 -5.71 6.54
C SER A 157 5.73 -6.17 5.63
N SER A 158 6.00 -6.18 4.33
CA SER A 158 5.15 -6.74 3.28
C SER A 158 6.04 -7.07 2.08
N ALA A 159 5.47 -7.72 1.05
CA ALA A 159 6.22 -8.07 -0.16
C ALA A 159 7.01 -6.88 -0.74
N GLY A 160 6.39 -5.71 -0.86
CA GLY A 160 7.04 -4.52 -1.42
C GLY A 160 8.24 -4.02 -0.62
N TYR A 161 8.25 -4.19 0.71
CA TYR A 161 9.41 -3.85 1.54
C TYR A 161 10.61 -4.76 1.25
N LEU A 162 10.39 -6.08 1.09
CA LEU A 162 11.45 -7.03 0.72
C LEU A 162 11.95 -6.86 -0.71
N GLU A 163 11.10 -6.37 -1.61
CA GLU A 163 11.45 -6.20 -3.03
C GLU A 163 12.20 -4.92 -3.35
N ARG A 164 11.97 -3.88 -2.57
CA ARG A 164 12.58 -2.56 -2.76
C ARG A 164 13.67 -2.27 -1.73
N GLY A 165 13.76 -3.09 -0.69
CA GLY A 165 14.85 -3.10 0.26
C GLY A 165 16.13 -3.76 -0.27
N SER A 166 17.26 -3.39 0.30
CA SER A 166 18.54 -4.07 0.11
C SER A 166 19.08 -4.55 1.45
N GLY A 167 19.51 -5.81 1.54
CA GLY A 167 20.05 -6.37 2.79
C GLY A 167 19.02 -6.40 3.92
N ASP A 168 19.38 -5.78 5.05
CA ASP A 168 18.60 -5.77 6.29
C ASP A 168 17.45 -4.76 6.28
N ASP A 169 17.31 -3.96 5.22
CA ASP A 169 16.21 -3.01 5.02
C ASP A 169 14.95 -3.75 4.52
N TYR A 170 14.44 -4.70 5.29
CA TYR A 170 13.21 -5.44 4.96
C TYR A 170 12.01 -5.01 5.81
N LEU A 171 12.22 -4.21 6.85
CA LEU A 171 11.18 -3.71 7.75
C LEU A 171 10.87 -2.24 7.49
N ARG A 172 9.64 -1.85 7.82
CA ARG A 172 9.31 -0.48 8.17
C ARG A 172 9.64 -0.32 9.65
N GLU A 173 10.73 0.38 9.95
CA GLU A 173 11.06 0.82 11.31
C GLU A 173 11.00 2.34 11.41
N SER A 174 10.80 2.87 12.62
CA SER A 174 10.90 4.31 12.87
C SER A 174 12.38 4.69 12.98
N THR A 175 12.96 5.25 11.91
CA THR A 175 14.34 5.79 11.91
C THR A 175 14.47 7.12 12.65
N LEU A 176 13.44 7.55 13.41
CA LEU A 176 13.45 8.79 14.20
C LEU A 176 14.65 8.85 15.15
N SER A 177 15.04 7.72 15.74
CA SER A 177 16.22 7.63 16.59
C SER A 177 17.52 7.85 15.81
N GLU A 178 17.61 7.39 14.57
CA GLU A 178 18.79 7.61 13.70
C GLU A 178 18.83 9.04 13.18
N THR A 179 17.67 9.57 12.78
CA THR A 179 17.48 10.91 12.21
C THR A 179 17.76 12.00 13.24
N LEU A 180 17.38 11.79 14.50
CA LEU A 180 17.69 12.70 15.60
C LEU A 180 19.12 12.53 16.14
N GLY A 181 19.92 11.61 15.57
CA GLY A 181 21.26 11.28 16.08
C GLY A 181 21.22 10.69 17.49
N ILE A 182 20.11 10.04 17.82
CA ILE A 182 19.80 9.39 19.09
C ILE A 182 20.31 7.92 19.11
N ASN A 183 20.77 7.41 17.97
CA ASN A 183 21.40 6.09 17.84
C ASN A 183 22.92 6.10 18.14
N LYS A 184 23.41 7.00 18.98
CA LYS A 184 24.84 7.05 19.34
C LYS A 184 25.16 5.97 20.37
N THR A 185 26.34 5.39 20.25
CA THR A 185 26.90 4.51 21.28
C THR A 185 27.12 5.28 22.59
N TYR A 186 27.17 4.56 23.72
CA TYR A 186 27.48 5.18 25.01
C TYR A 186 28.79 5.98 24.93
N GLU A 187 29.82 5.43 24.29
CA GLU A 187 31.12 6.08 24.09
C GLU A 187 31.01 7.40 23.31
N GLN A 188 30.18 7.44 22.27
CA GLN A 188 29.91 8.67 21.50
C GLN A 188 29.12 9.70 22.32
N TYR A 189 28.24 9.26 23.21
CA TYR A 189 27.57 10.17 24.14
C TYR A 189 28.52 10.71 25.21
N VAL A 190 29.42 9.87 25.73
CA VAL A 190 30.47 10.28 26.68
C VAL A 190 31.37 11.34 26.06
N GLU A 191 31.77 11.17 24.81
CA GLU A 191 32.60 12.15 24.09
C GLU A 191 31.90 13.51 23.91
N LEU A 192 30.60 13.50 23.62
CA LEU A 192 29.83 14.73 23.35
C LEU A 192 29.34 15.44 24.61
N TYR A 193 28.96 14.70 25.65
CA TYR A 193 28.21 15.24 26.79
C TYR A 193 28.84 14.93 28.16
N GLY A 194 29.89 14.11 28.21
CA GLY A 194 30.49 13.63 29.45
C GLY A 194 29.71 12.46 30.06
N GLU A 195 30.37 11.71 30.94
CA GLU A 195 29.89 10.41 31.45
C GLU A 195 28.53 10.47 32.16
N GLU A 196 28.33 11.46 33.04
CA GLU A 196 27.08 11.59 33.80
C GLU A 196 25.88 11.94 32.91
N ASN A 197 26.07 12.81 31.92
CA ASN A 197 25.02 13.15 30.95
C ASN A 197 24.79 12.03 29.93
N ALA A 198 25.84 11.31 29.52
CA ALA A 198 25.72 10.16 28.63
C ALA A 198 24.90 9.05 29.27
N GLN A 199 25.15 8.77 30.56
CA GLN A 199 24.37 7.81 31.33
C GLN A 199 22.92 8.26 31.46
N TYR A 200 22.66 9.52 31.81
CA TYR A 200 21.30 10.06 31.87
C TYR A 200 20.56 9.98 30.52
N ILE A 201 21.24 10.30 29.41
CA ILE A 201 20.68 10.22 28.05
C ILE A 201 20.35 8.76 27.72
N ILE A 202 21.27 7.82 27.94
CA ILE A 202 21.03 6.39 27.69
C ILE A 202 19.89 5.86 28.57
N ASP A 203 19.84 6.21 29.85
CA ASP A 203 18.77 5.79 30.76
C ASP A 203 17.42 6.41 30.38
N THR A 204 17.42 7.60 29.78
CA THR A 204 16.20 8.27 29.28
C THR A 204 15.73 7.65 27.96
N LEU A 205 16.65 7.28 27.08
CA LEU A 205 16.36 6.68 25.77
C LEU A 205 16.02 5.19 25.86
N ASN A 206 16.65 4.49 26.80
CA ASN A 206 16.46 3.08 27.10
C ASN A 206 16.04 2.93 28.58
N PRO A 207 14.86 3.45 28.97
CA PRO A 207 14.39 3.32 30.35
C PRO A 207 14.38 1.85 30.75
N ALA A 208 14.78 1.53 31.99
CA ALA A 208 14.77 0.17 32.50
C ALA A 208 13.39 -0.49 32.25
N GLY A 209 13.34 -1.51 31.38
CA GLY A 209 12.11 -2.09 30.83
C GLY A 209 11.93 -1.91 29.31
N ALA A 210 12.73 -1.07 28.66
CA ALA A 210 12.81 -0.94 27.19
C ALA A 210 13.34 -2.19 26.49
N GLU A 211 13.90 -3.15 27.24
CA GLU A 211 14.16 -4.52 26.76
C GLU A 211 12.88 -5.28 26.37
N GLN A 212 11.70 -4.71 26.66
CA GLN A 212 10.41 -5.13 26.09
C GLN A 212 10.06 -4.33 24.83
N ALA A 213 11.06 -3.86 24.08
CA ALA A 213 10.86 -3.51 22.68
C ALA A 213 10.14 -4.71 22.04
N ASP A 214 8.97 -4.45 21.47
CA ASP A 214 8.10 -5.45 20.88
C ASP A 214 8.92 -6.35 19.93
N ASN A 215 9.31 -7.55 20.38
CA ASN A 215 10.23 -8.45 19.66
C ASN A 215 9.55 -9.13 18.45
N ARG A 216 8.42 -8.57 18.00
CA ARG A 216 7.60 -9.12 16.94
C ARG A 216 7.92 -8.43 15.62
N VAL A 217 8.12 -9.25 14.59
CA VAL A 217 8.15 -8.86 13.18
C VAL A 217 6.79 -9.16 12.61
N VAL A 218 6.00 -8.13 12.34
CA VAL A 218 4.69 -8.30 11.71
C VAL A 218 4.85 -8.32 10.20
N PHE A 219 4.45 -9.40 9.54
CA PHE A 219 4.38 -9.46 8.08
C PHE A 219 2.92 -9.38 7.63
N ILE A 220 2.60 -8.39 6.80
CA ILE A 220 1.27 -8.22 6.21
C ILE A 220 1.25 -8.88 4.84
N ASP A 221 0.60 -10.04 4.77
CA ASP A 221 0.53 -10.87 3.57
C ASP A 221 -0.72 -10.56 2.74
N VAL A 222 -0.51 -9.96 1.57
CA VAL A 222 -1.58 -9.63 0.63
C VAL A 222 -1.96 -10.88 -0.17
N PRO A 223 -3.21 -11.36 -0.08
CA PRO A 223 -3.65 -12.65 -0.64
C PRO A 223 -3.35 -12.83 -2.14
N GLU A 224 -3.44 -11.76 -2.93
CA GLU A 224 -3.17 -11.76 -4.36
C GLU A 224 -1.71 -12.10 -4.68
N PHE A 225 -0.79 -11.86 -3.74
CA PHE A 225 0.66 -11.97 -3.91
C PHE A 225 1.32 -12.97 -2.96
N SER A 226 0.56 -13.62 -2.06
CA SER A 226 1.07 -14.63 -1.11
C SER A 226 1.88 -15.75 -1.78
N HIS A 227 1.52 -16.12 -3.00
CA HIS A 227 2.19 -17.17 -3.78
C HIS A 227 3.66 -16.86 -4.12
N LEU A 228 4.12 -15.62 -3.93
CA LEU A 228 5.51 -15.22 -4.16
C LEU A 228 6.45 -15.64 -3.01
N GLY A 229 5.91 -16.09 -1.87
CA GLY A 229 6.73 -16.66 -0.78
C GLY A 229 7.45 -15.65 0.11
N TYR A 230 7.12 -14.36 0.04
CA TYR A 230 7.77 -13.33 0.87
C TYR A 230 7.49 -13.48 2.36
N ALA A 231 6.32 -14.03 2.75
CA ALA A 231 6.02 -14.32 4.14
C ALA A 231 7.00 -15.33 4.75
N GLU A 232 7.32 -16.40 4.01
CA GLU A 232 8.30 -17.40 4.43
C GLU A 232 9.70 -16.80 4.51
N LYS A 233 10.11 -16.04 3.50
CA LYS A 233 11.39 -15.33 3.52
C LYS A 233 11.52 -14.38 4.73
N CYS A 234 10.47 -13.64 5.05
CA CYS A 234 10.46 -12.74 6.21
C CYS A 234 10.51 -13.53 7.52
N ARG A 235 9.85 -14.69 7.61
CA ARG A 235 9.94 -15.58 8.77
C ARG A 235 11.36 -16.09 8.98
N GLU A 236 12.02 -16.57 7.94
CA GLU A 236 13.41 -17.05 8.02
C GLU A 236 14.36 -15.96 8.55
N ILE A 237 14.19 -14.72 8.09
CA ILE A 237 14.99 -13.57 8.57
C ILE A 237 14.67 -13.26 10.03
N ALA A 238 13.39 -13.18 10.40
CA ALA A 238 12.98 -12.89 11.77
C ALA A 238 13.48 -13.95 12.77
N GLU A 239 13.38 -15.23 12.41
CA GLU A 239 13.89 -16.35 13.23
C GLU A 239 15.41 -16.31 13.36
N ALA A 240 16.14 -15.96 12.29
CA ALA A 240 17.60 -15.80 12.34
C ALA A 240 18.03 -14.64 13.25
N GLU A 241 17.20 -13.61 13.38
CA GLU A 241 17.40 -12.47 14.29
C GLU A 241 16.88 -12.74 15.73
N GLY A 242 16.27 -13.90 15.98
CA GLY A 242 15.67 -14.22 17.29
C GLY A 242 14.37 -13.45 17.59
N LYS A 243 13.72 -12.90 16.56
CA LYS A 243 12.45 -12.17 16.64
C LYS A 243 11.26 -13.12 16.44
N GLU A 244 10.13 -12.80 17.07
CA GLU A 244 8.85 -13.50 16.89
C GLU A 244 8.22 -13.09 15.56
N PHE A 245 7.90 -14.05 14.69
CA PHE A 245 7.21 -13.77 13.44
C PHE A 245 5.68 -13.78 13.61
N VAL A 246 5.02 -12.70 13.22
CA VAL A 246 3.55 -12.58 13.24
C VAL A 246 3.03 -12.36 11.83
N LEU A 247 2.15 -13.26 11.36
CA LEU A 247 1.50 -13.14 10.07
C LEU A 247 0.14 -12.45 10.21
N LEU A 248 -0.03 -11.32 9.53
CA LEU A 248 -1.33 -10.67 9.34
C LEU A 248 -1.78 -10.79 7.89
N ARG A 249 -3.08 -10.97 7.68
CA ARG A 249 -3.66 -10.95 6.34
C ARG A 249 -3.92 -9.50 5.91
N GLY A 250 -3.34 -9.10 4.79
CA GLY A 250 -3.60 -7.81 4.14
C GLY A 250 -4.90 -7.79 3.32
N ASP A 251 -5.30 -6.59 2.90
CA ASP A 251 -6.48 -6.36 2.07
C ASP A 251 -6.26 -5.15 1.15
N ILE A 252 -6.25 -5.36 -0.17
CA ILE A 252 -6.04 -4.30 -1.16
C ILE A 252 -7.29 -3.46 -1.45
N ARG A 253 -8.40 -3.62 -0.73
CA ARG A 253 -9.66 -2.92 -1.06
C ARG A 253 -9.51 -1.41 -1.10
N LEU A 254 -8.67 -0.80 -0.25
CA LEU A 254 -8.46 0.65 -0.29
C LEU A 254 -7.79 1.07 -1.60
N PHE A 255 -6.84 0.28 -2.11
CA PHE A 255 -6.22 0.52 -3.42
C PHE A 255 -7.22 0.34 -4.56
N LEU A 256 -8.05 -0.70 -4.52
CA LEU A 256 -9.10 -0.92 -5.50
C LEU A 256 -10.10 0.25 -5.52
N LYS A 257 -10.57 0.71 -4.36
CA LYS A 257 -11.50 1.84 -4.27
C LYS A 257 -10.87 3.14 -4.74
N LEU A 258 -9.60 3.39 -4.36
CA LEU A 258 -8.85 4.55 -4.79
C LEU A 258 -8.75 4.62 -6.32
N THR A 259 -8.32 3.54 -6.97
CA THR A 259 -8.14 3.49 -8.43
C THR A 259 -9.44 3.44 -9.22
N ARG A 260 -10.54 2.94 -8.63
CA ARG A 260 -11.87 2.87 -9.26
C ARG A 260 -12.71 4.14 -9.09
N GLY A 261 -12.24 5.13 -8.35
CA GLY A 261 -13.01 6.35 -8.11
C GLY A 261 -14.11 6.19 -7.06
N GLU A 262 -14.05 5.17 -6.20
CA GLU A 262 -15.05 4.85 -5.18
C GLU A 262 -14.69 5.54 -3.84
N TRP A 263 -14.70 6.87 -3.84
CA TRP A 263 -14.20 7.70 -2.73
C TRP A 263 -15.32 8.12 -1.75
N ASP A 264 -15.77 7.19 -0.91
CA ASP A 264 -16.68 7.51 0.18
C ASP A 264 -16.00 8.34 1.28
N ASP A 265 -16.75 9.25 1.89
CA ASP A 265 -16.22 10.17 2.91
C ASP A 265 -15.74 9.46 4.18
N ASP A 266 -16.22 8.25 4.47
CA ASP A 266 -15.78 7.51 5.66
C ASP A 266 -14.33 7.07 5.54
N GLU A 267 -13.90 6.68 4.34
CA GLU A 267 -12.58 6.09 4.09
C GLU A 267 -11.63 6.99 3.30
N PHE A 268 -12.14 8.01 2.62
CA PHE A 268 -11.36 8.91 1.78
C PHE A 268 -11.59 10.37 2.16
N LEU A 269 -10.52 11.15 2.00
CA LEU A 269 -10.56 12.60 1.98
C LEU A 269 -10.51 13.02 0.51
N VAL A 270 -11.54 13.73 0.06
CA VAL A 270 -11.57 14.44 -1.23
C VAL A 270 -11.38 15.93 -0.94
N LEU A 271 -10.28 16.50 -1.43
CA LEU A 271 -9.96 17.91 -1.33
C LEU A 271 -10.32 18.60 -2.64
N GLU A 272 -11.16 19.64 -2.52
CA GLU A 272 -11.37 20.58 -3.60
C GLU A 272 -10.10 21.40 -3.88
N PRO A 273 -9.92 21.91 -5.11
CA PRO A 273 -8.80 22.79 -5.43
C PRO A 273 -8.66 23.96 -4.44
N GLY A 274 -7.43 24.25 -4.02
CA GLY A 274 -7.12 25.28 -3.02
C GLY A 274 -7.39 24.88 -1.57
N ARG A 275 -7.71 23.61 -1.30
CA ARG A 275 -7.72 23.04 0.06
C ARG A 275 -6.44 22.24 0.31
N GLN A 276 -6.05 22.17 1.58
CA GLN A 276 -4.89 21.39 2.00
C GLN A 276 -5.25 20.26 2.95
N VAL A 277 -4.38 19.26 3.04
CA VAL A 277 -4.49 18.18 4.03
C VAL A 277 -4.14 18.70 5.42
N THR A 278 -5.02 18.48 6.39
CA THR A 278 -4.79 18.78 7.82
C THR A 278 -4.95 17.50 8.65
N PRO A 279 -4.06 17.21 9.61
CA PRO A 279 -4.21 16.05 10.49
C PRO A 279 -5.27 16.31 11.58
N CYS A 280 -6.07 15.28 11.90
CA CYS A 280 -7.05 15.32 12.99
C CYS A 280 -6.51 14.74 14.32
N TYR A 281 -5.42 13.98 14.27
CA TYR A 281 -4.82 13.29 15.43
C TYR A 281 -5.81 12.42 16.22
N ASP A 282 -6.70 11.73 15.50
CA ASP A 282 -7.66 10.76 16.05
C ASP A 282 -7.50 9.40 15.36
N TRP A 283 -8.31 8.41 15.77
CA TRP A 283 -8.34 7.06 15.18
C TRP A 283 -9.39 6.90 14.08
N ASP A 284 -10.25 7.88 13.92
CA ASP A 284 -11.42 7.80 13.07
C ASP A 284 -11.15 8.63 11.80
N ARG A 285 -11.21 9.97 11.85
CA ARG A 285 -11.07 10.80 10.66
C ARG A 285 -9.65 10.86 10.08
N ILE A 286 -8.62 10.80 10.93
CA ILE A 286 -7.17 10.88 10.62
C ILE A 286 -6.73 12.20 9.97
N VAL A 287 -7.36 12.59 8.87
CA VAL A 287 -7.09 13.77 8.07
C VAL A 287 -8.39 14.52 7.73
N SER A 288 -8.33 15.81 7.51
CA SER A 288 -9.45 16.65 7.07
C SER A 288 -8.99 17.71 6.09
N ALA A 289 -9.94 18.41 5.48
CA ALA A 289 -9.66 19.57 4.66
C ALA A 289 -9.39 20.81 5.52
N GLY A 290 -8.26 21.47 5.30
CA GLY A 290 -7.91 22.79 5.82
C GLY A 290 -8.01 23.87 4.75
N ALA A 291 -8.09 25.14 5.19
CA ALA A 291 -7.84 26.27 4.30
C ALA A 291 -6.36 26.29 3.90
N ASP A 292 -6.06 26.61 2.64
CA ASP A 292 -4.68 26.82 2.20
C ASP A 292 -4.23 28.20 2.68
N ASP A 293 -3.36 28.23 3.69
CA ASP A 293 -2.87 29.47 4.31
C ASP A 293 -1.84 30.21 3.43
N ALA A 294 -1.56 29.71 2.22
CA ALA A 294 -0.61 30.28 1.27
C ALA A 294 -1.23 31.33 0.30
N THR A 295 -2.30 32.02 0.70
CA THR A 295 -2.90 33.11 -0.09
C THR A 295 -2.53 34.49 0.45
#